data_AF-A0A093R0Z4-F1
#
_entry.id   AF-A0A093R0Z4-F1
#
_cell.length_a   1.000
_cell.length_b   1.000
_cell.length_c   1.000
_cell.angle_alpha   90.00
_cell.angle_beta   90.00
_cell.angle_gamma   90.00
#
_symmetry.space_group_name_H-M   'P 1'
#
loop_
_entity.id
_entity.type
_entity.pdbx_description
1 polymer ?
#
loop_
_entity_poly.entity_id
_entity_poly.type
_entity_poly.pdbx_seq_one_letter_code
_entity_poly.pdbx_strand_id
1 'polypeptide(L)'
;VLTPAQIKSICLAILESGKQYAVKKRKPFPLMYSYYGTEYLGAAHGLSSILQMLLSYYEYLQPADQELVWQSVDFLMDQEQNSNWPPELGETIERENELVHWCHGAPGIAYLFAKAYLVSKKPQYLDTCIRCGELTWQKGLLKKGPGICHGVAGSAYVFLLLYRLTGNSKYIYRAQRFAEFLFTEEFKAGSRALESVYSLYEGFSGTVCFLTDLLQPNQAEFPLFSVFV
;
A
#
# COMPACT_ATOMS: atom_id res chain seq x y z
N VAL A 1 22.38 4.30 10.65
CA VAL A 1 22.22 4.06 9.19
C VAL A 1 22.85 2.71 8.88
N LEU A 2 22.17 1.87 8.09
CA LEU A 2 22.68 0.54 7.72
C LEU A 2 23.77 0.66 6.66
N THR A 3 24.78 -0.22 6.70
CA THR A 3 25.81 -0.30 5.66
C THR A 3 25.28 -1.03 4.41
N PRO A 4 25.88 -0.82 3.22
CA PRO A 4 25.57 -1.59 2.02
C PRO A 4 25.58 -3.11 2.22
N ALA A 5 26.53 -3.61 3.02
CA ALA A 5 26.63 -5.02 3.36
C ALA A 5 25.45 -5.49 4.22
N GLN A 6 25.04 -4.69 5.22
CA GLN A 6 23.88 -4.99 6.06
C GLN A 6 22.58 -5.00 5.24
N ILE A 7 22.39 -4.02 4.34
CA ILE A 7 21.23 -3.97 3.43
C ILE A 7 21.18 -5.24 2.58
N LYS A 8 22.29 -5.60 1.92
CA LYS A 8 22.40 -6.82 1.12
C LYS A 8 22.06 -8.07 1.93
N SER A 9 22.58 -8.20 3.15
CA SER A 9 22.28 -9.32 4.03
C SER A 9 20.80 -9.40 4.42
N ILE A 10 20.14 -8.27 4.67
CA ILE A 10 18.70 -8.22 4.99
C ILE A 10 17.87 -8.63 3.77
N CYS A 11 18.17 -8.07 2.59
CA CYS A 11 17.49 -8.45 1.34
C CYS A 11 17.63 -9.95 1.06
N LEU A 12 18.83 -10.51 1.20
CA LEU A 12 19.07 -11.94 1.04
C LEU A 12 18.25 -12.77 2.05
N ALA A 13 18.19 -12.36 3.31
CA ALA A 13 17.38 -13.05 4.32
C ALA A 13 15.88 -13.05 3.98
N ILE A 14 15.35 -11.93 3.48
CA ILE A 14 13.96 -11.82 3.03
C ILE A 14 13.71 -12.75 1.84
N LEU A 15 14.60 -12.75 0.85
CA LEU A 15 14.49 -13.59 -0.34
C LEU A 15 14.55 -15.07 -0.01
N GLU A 16 15.55 -15.51 0.76
CA GLU A 16 15.71 -16.91 1.14
C GLU A 16 14.52 -17.40 1.98
N SER A 17 14.02 -16.58 2.90
CA SER A 17 12.81 -16.90 3.66
C SER A 17 11.60 -17.09 2.73
N GLY A 18 11.41 -16.21 1.75
CA GLY A 18 10.30 -16.27 0.80
C GLY A 18 10.35 -17.50 -0.12
N LYS A 19 11.54 -17.80 -0.66
CA LYS A 19 11.78 -19.00 -1.50
C LYS A 19 11.50 -20.27 -0.71
N GLN A 20 12.06 -20.39 0.49
CA GLN A 20 11.90 -21.57 1.34
C GLN A 20 10.43 -21.80 1.70
N TYR A 21 9.70 -20.72 2.03
CA TYR A 21 8.28 -20.80 2.32
C TYR A 21 7.48 -21.26 1.09
N ALA A 22 7.70 -20.64 -0.07
CA ALA A 22 7.04 -21.00 -1.32
C ALA A 22 7.27 -22.48 -1.68
N VAL A 23 8.50 -22.97 -1.61
CA VAL A 23 8.84 -24.39 -1.85
C VAL A 23 8.14 -25.29 -0.83
N LYS A 24 8.26 -24.99 0.46
CA LYS A 24 7.67 -25.80 1.54
C LYS A 24 6.15 -25.91 1.42
N LYS A 25 5.48 -24.83 1.00
CA LYS A 25 4.02 -24.77 0.80
C LYS A 25 3.59 -25.12 -0.63
N ARG A 26 4.52 -25.55 -1.49
CA ARG A 26 4.29 -25.94 -2.90
C ARG A 26 3.55 -24.85 -3.69
N LYS A 27 3.96 -23.60 -3.49
CA LYS A 27 3.39 -22.46 -4.19
C LYS A 27 3.87 -22.42 -5.64
N PRO A 28 3.00 -22.02 -6.59
CA PRO A 28 3.38 -21.90 -8.00
C PRO A 28 4.18 -20.63 -8.32
N PHE A 29 4.34 -19.72 -7.36
CA PHE A 29 5.06 -18.45 -7.47
C PHE A 29 6.32 -18.46 -6.59
N PRO A 30 7.35 -17.66 -6.94
CA PRO A 30 8.68 -17.85 -6.40
C PRO A 30 8.86 -17.36 -4.95
N LEU A 31 8.19 -16.28 -4.56
CA LEU A 31 8.24 -15.72 -3.20
C LEU A 31 6.86 -15.68 -2.58
N MET A 32 6.77 -16.13 -1.32
CA MET A 32 5.58 -16.01 -0.50
C MET A 32 5.92 -16.00 0.98
N TYR A 33 5.05 -15.39 1.79
CA TYR A 33 5.28 -15.17 3.20
C TYR A 33 3.98 -15.41 3.97
N SER A 34 4.09 -15.68 5.26
CA SER A 34 2.94 -15.71 6.15
C SER A 34 3.24 -15.00 7.46
N TYR A 35 2.23 -14.36 8.01
CA TYR A 35 2.26 -13.73 9.32
C TYR A 35 1.10 -14.27 10.15
N TYR A 36 1.38 -14.75 11.37
CA TYR A 36 0.41 -15.50 12.19
C TYR A 36 -0.30 -16.67 11.46
N GLY A 37 0.39 -17.30 10.52
CA GLY A 37 -0.15 -18.42 9.74
C GLY A 37 -0.96 -18.02 8.51
N THR A 38 -1.21 -16.72 8.31
CA THR A 38 -1.99 -16.18 7.19
C THR A 38 -1.08 -15.62 6.10
N GLU A 39 -1.43 -15.89 4.84
CA GLU A 39 -0.75 -15.36 3.65
C GLU A 39 -1.38 -14.03 3.22
N TYR A 40 -1.09 -12.97 3.97
CA TYR A 40 -1.64 -11.64 3.68
C TYR A 40 -1.11 -11.07 2.36
N LEU A 41 -1.96 -10.32 1.66
CA LEU A 41 -1.59 -9.62 0.42
C LEU A 41 -1.28 -8.14 0.65
N GLY A 42 -1.95 -7.49 1.59
CA GLY A 42 -1.93 -6.03 1.80
C GLY A 42 -0.62 -5.44 2.34
N ALA A 43 -0.58 -4.11 2.51
CA ALA A 43 0.65 -3.39 2.86
C ALA A 43 1.09 -3.55 4.33
N ALA A 44 0.17 -3.73 5.28
CA ALA A 44 0.56 -3.80 6.69
C ALA A 44 1.34 -5.06 7.05
N HIS A 45 0.91 -6.21 6.51
CA HIS A 45 1.39 -7.53 6.97
C HIS A 45 1.67 -8.51 5.82
N GLY A 46 1.53 -8.07 4.57
CA GLY A 46 1.43 -8.95 3.43
C GLY A 46 2.53 -8.82 2.39
N LEU A 47 2.35 -9.60 1.33
CA LEU A 47 3.26 -9.69 0.20
C LEU A 47 3.57 -8.32 -0.42
N SER A 48 2.59 -7.41 -0.48
CA SER A 48 2.74 -6.09 -1.10
C SER A 48 3.90 -5.27 -0.55
N SER A 49 4.00 -5.13 0.78
CA SER A 49 5.04 -4.28 1.38
C SER A 49 6.41 -4.94 1.36
N ILE A 50 6.46 -6.27 1.44
CA ILE A 50 7.71 -7.03 1.31
C ILE A 50 8.29 -6.82 -0.09
N LEU A 51 7.46 -6.97 -1.13
CA LEU A 51 7.89 -6.72 -2.51
C LEU A 51 8.25 -5.26 -2.74
N GLN A 52 7.50 -4.31 -2.17
CA GLN A 52 7.83 -2.88 -2.28
C GLN A 52 9.21 -2.63 -1.69
N MET A 53 9.51 -3.21 -0.53
CA MET A 53 10.81 -3.01 0.12
C MET A 53 11.94 -3.65 -0.67
N LEU A 54 11.74 -4.84 -1.25
CA LEU A 54 12.73 -5.45 -2.15
C LEU A 54 12.97 -4.59 -3.40
N LEU A 55 11.93 -3.96 -3.95
CA LEU A 55 12.07 -3.01 -5.07
C LEU A 55 12.74 -1.69 -4.65
N SER A 56 12.54 -1.20 -3.42
CA SER A 56 13.26 -0.03 -2.90
C SER A 56 14.77 -0.24 -2.84
N TYR A 57 15.22 -1.48 -2.66
CA TYR A 57 16.64 -1.85 -2.59
C TYR A 57 17.07 -2.74 -3.76
N TYR A 58 16.41 -2.57 -4.92
CA TYR A 58 16.58 -3.43 -6.10
C TYR A 58 18.04 -3.57 -6.58
N GLU A 59 18.85 -2.50 -6.42
CA GLU A 59 20.27 -2.48 -6.78
C GLU A 59 21.15 -3.41 -5.93
N TYR A 60 20.68 -3.81 -4.73
CA TYR A 60 21.38 -4.73 -3.86
C TYR A 60 21.08 -6.20 -4.17
N LEU A 61 20.10 -6.47 -5.03
CA LEU A 61 19.67 -7.81 -5.41
C LEU A 61 20.53 -8.37 -6.55
N GLN A 62 20.74 -9.68 -6.57
CA GLN A 62 21.37 -10.34 -7.72
C GLN A 62 20.37 -10.47 -8.89
N PRO A 63 20.81 -10.51 -10.15
CA PRO A 63 19.89 -10.59 -11.30
C PRO A 63 18.87 -11.74 -11.22
N ALA A 64 19.27 -12.91 -10.71
CA ALA A 64 18.36 -14.02 -10.51
C ALA A 64 17.29 -13.71 -9.46
N ASP A 65 17.63 -13.03 -8.37
CA ASP A 65 16.67 -12.64 -7.33
C ASP A 65 15.75 -11.51 -7.79
N GLN A 66 16.27 -10.58 -8.60
CA GLN A 66 15.49 -9.51 -9.22
C GLN A 66 14.33 -10.07 -10.06
N GLU A 67 14.61 -11.11 -10.84
CA GLU A 67 13.60 -11.79 -11.65
C GLU A 67 12.50 -12.43 -10.78
N LEU A 68 12.87 -13.08 -9.66
CA LEU A 68 11.91 -13.65 -8.72
C LEU A 68 11.01 -12.58 -8.08
N VAL A 69 11.57 -11.41 -7.76
CA VAL A 69 10.77 -10.28 -7.25
C VAL A 69 9.74 -9.84 -8.30
N TRP A 70 10.14 -9.68 -9.56
CA TRP A 70 9.21 -9.27 -10.62
C TRP A 70 8.12 -10.30 -10.87
N GLN A 71 8.46 -11.59 -10.90
CA GLN A 71 7.47 -12.67 -11.01
C GLN A 71 6.46 -12.64 -9.85
N SER A 72 6.90 -12.34 -8.63
CA SER A 72 6.01 -12.19 -7.49
C SER A 72 5.16 -10.91 -7.52
N VAL A 73 5.67 -9.81 -8.09
CA VAL A 73 4.90 -8.57 -8.33
C VAL A 73 3.79 -8.82 -9.36
N ASP A 74 4.12 -9.50 -10.46
CA ASP A 74 3.15 -9.86 -11.49
C ASP A 74 2.10 -10.83 -10.95
N PHE A 75 2.52 -11.83 -10.17
CA PHE A 75 1.59 -12.71 -9.45
C PHE A 75 0.61 -11.95 -8.56
N LEU A 76 1.09 -10.97 -7.78
CA LEU A 76 0.23 -10.18 -6.90
C LEU A 76 -0.74 -9.33 -7.71
N MET A 77 -0.32 -8.79 -8.86
CA MET A 77 -1.19 -8.06 -9.78
C MET A 77 -2.33 -8.95 -10.30
N ASP A 78 -2.05 -10.21 -10.60
CA ASP A 78 -3.05 -11.18 -11.04
C ASP A 78 -4.05 -11.58 -9.94
N GLN A 79 -3.80 -11.22 -8.67
CA GLN A 79 -4.76 -11.44 -7.57
C GLN A 79 -5.83 -10.33 -7.48
N GLU A 80 -5.85 -9.37 -8.41
CA GLU A 80 -6.85 -8.31 -8.46
C GLU A 80 -8.27 -8.91 -8.65
N GLN A 81 -9.20 -8.49 -7.79
CA GLN A 81 -10.63 -8.80 -7.86
C GLN A 81 -11.42 -7.49 -7.84
N ASN A 82 -12.09 -7.16 -8.95
CA ASN A 82 -12.88 -5.94 -9.09
C ASN A 82 -12.12 -4.65 -8.70
N SER A 83 -10.85 -4.55 -9.11
CA SER A 83 -9.93 -3.45 -8.75
C SER A 83 -9.58 -3.32 -7.27
N ASN A 84 -9.76 -4.40 -6.52
CA ASN A 84 -9.33 -4.56 -5.14
C ASN A 84 -8.53 -5.86 -4.94
N TRP A 85 -7.98 -6.05 -3.75
CA TRP A 85 -7.28 -7.29 -3.36
C TRP A 85 -7.89 -7.83 -2.07
N PRO A 86 -8.08 -9.17 -1.98
CA PRO A 86 -8.51 -9.77 -0.73
C PRO A 86 -7.42 -9.58 0.34
N PRO A 87 -7.79 -9.58 1.63
CA PRO A 87 -6.82 -9.48 2.71
C PRO A 87 -5.83 -10.66 2.71
N GLU A 88 -6.34 -11.87 2.50
CA GLU A 88 -5.61 -13.14 2.47
C GLU A 88 -5.64 -13.77 1.07
N LEU A 89 -4.55 -14.47 0.71
CA LEU A 89 -4.47 -15.21 -0.54
C LEU A 89 -5.53 -16.34 -0.59
N GLY A 90 -6.27 -16.38 -1.70
CA GLY A 90 -7.26 -17.43 -1.97
C GLY A 90 -8.66 -17.09 -1.46
N GLU A 91 -8.83 -15.98 -0.74
CA GLU A 91 -10.16 -15.47 -0.41
C GLU A 91 -10.83 -14.79 -1.61
N THR A 92 -12.16 -14.74 -1.59
CA THR A 92 -12.98 -13.97 -2.53
C THR A 92 -13.50 -12.71 -1.83
N ILE A 93 -13.42 -11.56 -2.51
CA ILE A 93 -13.94 -10.31 -1.98
C ILE A 93 -15.47 -10.33 -2.00
N GLU A 94 -16.06 -10.44 -0.82
CA GLU A 94 -17.48 -10.24 -0.61
C GLU A 94 -17.78 -8.75 -0.41
N ARG A 95 -18.81 -8.24 -1.08
CA ARG A 95 -19.17 -6.81 -1.03
C ARG A 95 -19.40 -6.29 0.41
N GLU A 96 -19.93 -7.13 1.29
CA GLU A 96 -20.24 -6.77 2.67
C GLU A 96 -18.99 -6.67 3.55
N ASN A 97 -17.93 -7.38 3.19
CA ASN A 97 -16.67 -7.50 3.94
C ASN A 97 -15.48 -6.86 3.21
N GLU A 98 -15.75 -6.10 2.14
CA GLU A 98 -14.72 -5.50 1.30
C GLU A 98 -13.90 -4.47 2.09
N LEU A 99 -12.59 -4.71 2.18
CA LEU A 99 -11.64 -3.80 2.82
C LEU A 99 -11.02 -2.87 1.78
N VAL A 100 -11.15 -1.56 2.00
CA VAL A 100 -10.54 -0.51 1.17
C VAL A 100 -9.64 0.33 2.06
N HIS A 101 -8.59 -0.31 2.60
CA HIS A 101 -7.70 0.25 3.61
C HIS A 101 -6.25 0.28 3.13
N TRP A 102 -5.38 1.05 3.81
CA TRP A 102 -3.94 0.92 3.59
C TRP A 102 -3.44 -0.45 4.06
N CYS A 103 -3.90 -0.94 5.21
CA CYS A 103 -3.46 -2.24 5.71
C CYS A 103 -3.88 -3.42 4.81
N HIS A 104 -5.09 -3.38 4.26
CA HIS A 104 -5.66 -4.43 3.41
C HIS A 104 -6.53 -3.81 2.30
N GLY A 105 -6.24 -4.19 1.06
CA GLY A 105 -6.93 -3.74 -0.14
C GLY A 105 -6.14 -2.76 -0.99
N ALA A 106 -6.81 -2.23 -2.02
CA ALA A 106 -6.24 -1.39 -3.06
C ALA A 106 -5.45 -0.17 -2.55
N PRO A 107 -5.89 0.57 -1.49
CA PRO A 107 -5.14 1.75 -1.04
C PRO A 107 -3.71 1.42 -0.62
N GLY A 108 -3.47 0.29 0.04
CA GLY A 108 -2.13 -0.16 0.41
C GLY A 108 -1.33 -0.72 -0.76
N ILE A 109 -2.01 -1.50 -1.61
CA ILE A 109 -1.42 -2.14 -2.79
C ILE A 109 -0.91 -1.12 -3.81
N ALA A 110 -1.56 0.05 -3.91
CA ALA A 110 -1.15 1.15 -4.77
C ALA A 110 0.34 1.54 -4.60
N TYR A 111 0.87 1.47 -3.38
CA TYR A 111 2.25 1.85 -3.07
C TYR A 111 3.28 0.90 -3.67
N LEU A 112 2.99 -0.40 -3.69
CA LEU A 112 3.84 -1.36 -4.40
C LEU A 112 3.88 -1.02 -5.89
N PHE A 113 2.72 -0.85 -6.52
CA PHE A 113 2.67 -0.63 -7.97
C PHE A 113 3.23 0.73 -8.38
N ALA A 114 3.11 1.73 -7.51
CA ALA A 114 3.84 2.99 -7.65
C ALA A 114 5.36 2.77 -7.67
N LYS A 115 5.90 2.03 -6.69
CA LYS A 115 7.33 1.71 -6.66
C LYS A 115 7.76 0.86 -7.86
N ALA A 116 6.97 -0.14 -8.23
CA ALA A 116 7.20 -0.99 -9.40
C ALA A 116 7.26 -0.18 -10.70
N TYR A 117 6.34 0.78 -10.88
CA TYR A 117 6.38 1.71 -12.00
C TYR A 117 7.63 2.59 -11.96
N LEU A 118 8.00 3.13 -10.80
CA LEU A 118 9.19 3.98 -10.69
C LEU A 118 10.47 3.26 -11.09
N VAL A 119 10.62 1.98 -10.72
CA VAL A 119 11.80 1.16 -11.03
C VAL A 119 11.79 0.67 -12.48
N SER A 120 10.67 0.12 -12.97
CA SER A 120 10.62 -0.56 -14.27
C SER A 120 10.15 0.30 -15.44
N LYS A 121 9.45 1.41 -15.16
CA LYS A 121 8.73 2.26 -16.13
C LYS A 121 7.68 1.52 -16.97
N LYS A 122 7.28 0.29 -16.62
CA LYS A 122 6.23 -0.46 -17.33
C LYS A 122 4.84 0.18 -17.08
N PRO A 123 4.09 0.57 -18.13
CA PRO A 123 2.80 1.25 -17.99
C PRO A 123 1.77 0.49 -17.16
N GLN A 124 1.74 -0.85 -17.27
CA GLN A 124 0.80 -1.70 -16.56
C GLN A 124 0.78 -1.47 -15.03
N TYR A 125 1.93 -1.19 -14.42
CA TYR A 125 2.00 -0.93 -12.98
C TYR A 125 1.44 0.44 -12.62
N LEU A 126 1.65 1.46 -13.47
CA LEU A 126 1.00 2.76 -13.30
C LEU A 126 -0.52 2.62 -13.46
N ASP A 127 -0.98 1.88 -14.47
CA ASP A 127 -2.39 1.63 -14.69
C ASP A 127 -3.04 0.94 -13.48
N THR A 128 -2.38 -0.06 -12.90
CA THR A 128 -2.84 -0.72 -11.66
C THR A 128 -2.89 0.25 -10.48
N CYS A 129 -1.88 1.10 -10.30
CA CYS A 129 -1.89 2.14 -9.28
C CYS A 129 -3.04 3.13 -9.47
N ILE A 130 -3.34 3.52 -10.72
CA ILE A 130 -4.47 4.39 -11.06
C ILE A 130 -5.80 3.70 -10.73
N ARG A 131 -5.98 2.41 -11.08
CA ARG A 131 -7.18 1.63 -10.72
C ARG A 131 -7.41 1.60 -9.22
N CYS A 132 -6.34 1.42 -8.42
CA CYS A 132 -6.42 1.50 -6.96
C CYS A 132 -6.94 2.88 -6.50
N GLY A 133 -6.48 3.95 -7.14
CA GLY A 133 -6.97 5.31 -6.88
C GLY A 133 -8.43 5.51 -7.27
N GLU A 134 -8.89 4.94 -8.37
CA GLU A 134 -10.31 5.02 -8.77
C GLU A 134 -11.22 4.27 -7.79
N LEU A 135 -10.83 3.08 -7.32
CA LEU A 135 -11.57 2.38 -6.27
C LEU A 135 -11.57 3.18 -4.96
N THR A 136 -10.42 3.74 -4.58
CA THR A 136 -10.27 4.57 -3.38
C THR A 136 -11.17 5.81 -3.47
N TRP A 137 -11.31 6.42 -4.65
CA TRP A 137 -12.24 7.53 -4.86
C TRP A 137 -13.69 7.13 -4.64
N GLN A 138 -14.09 5.94 -5.10
CA GLN A 138 -15.46 5.45 -4.97
C GLN A 138 -15.82 4.98 -3.54
N LYS A 139 -14.86 4.42 -2.79
CA LYS A 139 -15.14 3.68 -1.55
C LYS A 139 -14.26 4.07 -0.35
N GLY A 140 -13.33 5.01 -0.50
CA GLY A 140 -12.33 5.37 0.52
C GLY A 140 -12.80 6.36 1.59
N LEU A 141 -14.06 6.82 1.55
CA LEU A 141 -14.65 7.61 2.65
C LEU A 141 -15.11 6.67 3.76
N LEU A 142 -14.15 6.18 4.55
CA LEU A 142 -14.35 5.11 5.52
C LEU A 142 -15.04 5.61 6.80
N LYS A 143 -16.04 4.87 7.26
CA LYS A 143 -16.68 5.08 8.58
C LYS A 143 -15.82 4.60 9.76
N LYS A 144 -14.66 3.99 9.49
CA LYS A 144 -13.82 3.36 10.52
C LYS A 144 -13.02 4.38 11.34
N GLY A 145 -12.75 5.56 10.79
CA GLY A 145 -12.07 6.64 11.52
C GLY A 145 -11.24 7.56 10.62
N PRO A 146 -10.53 8.53 11.22
CA PRO A 146 -9.80 9.55 10.48
C PRO A 146 -8.34 9.16 10.19
N GLY A 147 -7.83 8.10 10.83
CA GLY A 147 -6.42 7.70 10.78
C GLY A 147 -5.93 7.22 9.41
N ILE A 148 -4.66 6.81 9.36
CA ILE A 148 -3.97 6.47 8.10
C ILE A 148 -3.90 4.96 7.80
N CYS A 149 -4.09 4.09 8.80
CA CYS A 149 -4.05 2.64 8.59
C CYS A 149 -5.27 2.14 7.79
N HIS A 150 -6.44 2.62 8.17
CA HIS A 150 -7.74 2.19 7.66
C HIS A 150 -8.80 3.27 7.89
N GLY A 151 -8.42 4.53 7.66
CA GLY A 151 -9.28 5.70 7.79
C GLY A 151 -9.15 6.63 6.59
N VAL A 152 -9.95 7.69 6.61
CA VAL A 152 -10.08 8.62 5.48
C VAL A 152 -8.75 9.26 5.09
N ALA A 153 -7.89 9.64 6.05
CA ALA A 153 -6.60 10.24 5.75
C ALA A 153 -5.67 9.26 4.99
N GLY A 154 -5.69 7.98 5.38
CA GLY A 154 -4.92 6.93 4.71
C GLY A 154 -5.35 6.71 3.26
N SER A 155 -6.66 6.70 3.03
CA SER A 155 -7.22 6.66 1.68
C SER A 155 -6.84 7.91 0.87
N ALA A 156 -6.84 9.10 1.49
CA ALA A 156 -6.49 10.34 0.81
C ALA A 156 -5.02 10.41 0.38
N TYR A 157 -4.10 9.80 1.13
CA TYR A 157 -2.69 9.70 0.74
C TYR A 157 -2.47 8.99 -0.61
N VAL A 158 -3.38 8.08 -1.03
CA VAL A 158 -3.32 7.45 -2.36
C VAL A 158 -3.38 8.51 -3.46
N PHE A 159 -4.16 9.58 -3.29
CA PHE A 159 -4.22 10.65 -4.26
C PHE A 159 -2.97 11.53 -4.25
N LEU A 160 -2.35 11.76 -3.08
CA LEU A 160 -1.07 12.46 -3.00
C LEU A 160 0.04 11.65 -3.71
N LEU A 161 0.06 10.32 -3.51
CA LEU A 161 0.93 9.39 -4.23
C LEU A 161 0.73 9.50 -5.75
N LEU A 162 -0.51 9.41 -6.23
CA LEU A 162 -0.84 9.50 -7.65
C LEU A 162 -0.52 10.87 -8.26
N TYR A 163 -0.71 11.95 -7.50
CA TYR A 163 -0.29 13.28 -7.93
C TYR A 163 1.23 13.33 -8.12
N ARG A 164 2.03 12.85 -7.14
CA ARG A 164 3.50 12.82 -7.26
C ARG A 164 3.98 11.96 -8.42
N LEU A 165 3.28 10.87 -8.75
CA LEU A 165 3.64 10.00 -9.88
C LEU A 165 3.32 10.62 -11.25
N THR A 166 2.21 11.36 -11.35
CA THR A 166 1.62 11.73 -12.64
C THR A 166 1.63 13.23 -12.94
N GLY A 167 1.82 14.09 -11.93
CA GLY A 167 1.63 15.54 -12.03
C GLY A 167 0.17 15.97 -12.25
N ASN A 168 -0.79 15.04 -12.27
CA ASN A 168 -2.18 15.36 -12.60
C ASN A 168 -2.92 15.98 -11.41
N SER A 169 -3.26 17.26 -11.51
CA SER A 169 -3.93 18.05 -10.46
C SER A 169 -5.30 17.50 -10.03
N LYS A 170 -5.94 16.63 -10.82
CA LYS A 170 -7.18 15.94 -10.42
C LYS A 170 -7.01 15.21 -9.08
N TYR A 171 -5.82 14.70 -8.81
CA TYR A 171 -5.55 13.95 -7.59
C TYR A 171 -5.37 14.86 -6.37
N ILE A 172 -4.83 16.08 -6.53
CA ILE A 172 -4.87 17.09 -5.47
C ILE A 172 -6.32 17.41 -5.10
N TYR A 173 -7.18 17.63 -6.11
CA TYR A 173 -8.59 17.90 -5.88
C TYR A 173 -9.27 16.76 -5.08
N ARG A 174 -9.00 15.49 -5.43
CA ARG A 174 -9.54 14.34 -4.69
C ARG A 174 -9.04 14.29 -3.24
N ALA A 175 -7.74 14.54 -3.01
CA ALA A 175 -7.19 14.64 -1.66
C ALA A 175 -7.87 15.75 -0.84
N GLN A 176 -8.11 16.92 -1.44
CA GLN A 176 -8.84 18.02 -0.79
C GLN A 176 -10.28 17.65 -0.43
N ARG A 177 -11.01 16.92 -1.29
CA ARG A 177 -12.36 16.46 -0.97
C ARG A 177 -12.38 15.53 0.24
N PHE A 178 -11.39 14.65 0.37
CA PHE A 178 -11.25 13.76 1.53
C PHE A 178 -10.87 14.56 2.80
N ALA A 179 -10.03 15.57 2.66
CA ALA A 179 -9.70 16.50 3.74
C ALA A 179 -10.93 17.24 4.24
N GLU A 180 -11.78 17.76 3.34
CA GLU A 180 -13.03 18.43 3.72
C GLU A 180 -14.01 17.47 4.41
N PHE A 181 -14.15 16.24 3.90
CA PHE A 181 -15.04 15.24 4.47
C PHE A 181 -14.77 14.98 5.96
N LEU A 182 -13.49 14.94 6.37
CA LEU A 182 -13.07 14.77 7.77
C LEU A 182 -13.67 15.81 8.73
N PHE A 183 -14.08 16.99 8.23
CA PHE A 183 -14.65 18.07 9.03
C PHE A 183 -16.18 18.15 8.96
N THR A 184 -16.83 17.32 8.15
CA THR A 184 -18.29 17.29 8.01
C THR A 184 -18.97 16.68 9.23
N GLU A 185 -20.23 17.08 9.49
CA GLU A 185 -21.04 16.45 10.53
C GLU A 185 -21.37 15.00 10.20
N GLU A 186 -21.48 14.65 8.91
CA GLU A 186 -21.65 13.27 8.48
C GLU A 186 -20.52 12.37 8.97
N PHE A 187 -19.26 12.80 8.79
CA PHE A 187 -18.12 12.03 9.28
C PHE A 187 -18.07 11.98 10.81
N LYS A 188 -18.26 13.13 11.48
CA LYS A 188 -18.23 13.19 12.96
C LYS A 188 -19.29 12.29 13.59
N ALA A 189 -20.50 12.26 13.04
CA ALA A 189 -21.59 11.42 13.56
C ALA A 189 -21.52 9.96 13.10
N GLY A 190 -20.96 9.70 11.91
CA GLY A 190 -20.93 8.37 11.29
C GLY A 190 -19.66 7.55 11.56
N SER A 191 -18.60 8.18 12.07
CA SER A 191 -17.33 7.50 12.36
C SER A 191 -17.35 6.74 13.68
N ARG A 192 -16.58 5.65 13.75
CA ARG A 192 -16.40 4.89 15.00
C ARG A 192 -15.61 5.71 16.02
N ALA A 193 -15.92 5.52 17.30
CA ALA A 193 -15.14 6.07 18.39
C ALA A 193 -13.69 5.54 18.33
N LEU A 194 -12.73 6.43 18.57
CA LEU A 194 -11.31 6.08 18.55
C LEU A 194 -10.87 5.60 19.93
N GLU A 195 -10.23 4.43 19.98
CA GLU A 195 -9.60 3.94 21.20
C GLU A 195 -8.28 4.70 21.46
N SER A 196 -7.47 4.88 20.42
CA SER A 196 -6.18 5.58 20.48
C SER A 196 -6.23 6.93 19.77
N VAL A 197 -6.93 7.91 20.36
CA VAL A 197 -7.26 9.22 19.76
C VAL A 197 -6.05 9.95 19.14
N TYR A 198 -4.87 9.87 19.76
CA TYR A 198 -3.67 10.60 19.33
C TYR A 198 -2.62 9.72 18.65
N SER A 199 -2.89 8.45 18.35
CA SER A 199 -1.90 7.59 17.69
C SER A 199 -1.67 8.01 16.23
N LEU A 200 -0.49 7.67 15.69
CA LEU A 200 -0.14 7.96 14.31
C LEU A 200 -1.01 7.20 13.32
N TYR A 201 -1.20 5.88 13.51
CA TYR A 201 -1.85 5.04 12.51
C TYR A 201 -3.37 5.00 12.59
N GLU A 202 -3.96 5.20 13.78
CA GLU A 202 -5.41 5.08 13.99
C GLU A 202 -6.07 6.40 14.39
N GLY A 203 -5.33 7.25 15.10
CA GLY A 203 -5.80 8.52 15.63
C GLY A 203 -5.56 9.72 14.71
N PHE A 204 -5.77 10.90 15.28
CA PHE A 204 -5.67 12.18 14.58
C PHE A 204 -4.25 12.59 14.21
N SER A 205 -3.21 12.00 14.81
CA SER A 205 -1.82 12.35 14.47
C SER A 205 -1.50 12.02 13.01
N GLY A 206 -1.98 10.88 12.51
CA GLY A 206 -1.86 10.55 11.07
C GLY A 206 -2.69 11.48 10.18
N THR A 207 -3.85 11.92 10.65
CA THR A 207 -4.66 12.93 9.94
C THR A 207 -3.93 14.26 9.85
N VAL A 208 -3.24 14.70 10.91
CA VAL A 208 -2.42 15.91 10.90
C VAL A 208 -1.25 15.78 9.92
N CYS A 209 -0.59 14.62 9.87
CA CYS A 209 0.43 14.35 8.85
C CYS A 209 -0.15 14.53 7.44
N PHE A 210 -1.30 13.90 7.15
CA PHE A 210 -1.97 14.03 5.86
C PHE A 210 -2.29 15.49 5.52
N LEU A 211 -2.89 16.24 6.45
CA LEU A 211 -3.26 17.64 6.21
C LEU A 211 -2.03 18.53 6.00
N THR A 212 -0.92 18.25 6.69
CA THR A 212 0.34 18.96 6.51
C THR A 212 0.95 18.65 5.13
N ASP A 213 0.98 17.38 4.74
CA ASP A 213 1.49 16.94 3.44
C ASP A 213 0.63 17.45 2.27
N LEU A 214 -0.68 17.62 2.48
CA LEU A 214 -1.57 18.23 1.49
C LEU A 214 -1.21 19.69 1.17
N LEU A 215 -0.58 20.41 2.10
CA LEU A 215 -0.06 21.76 1.85
C LEU A 215 1.18 21.75 0.96
N GLN A 216 1.91 20.63 0.89
CA GLN A 216 3.14 20.47 0.11
C GLN A 216 3.09 19.18 -0.72
N PRO A 217 2.13 19.04 -1.67
CA PRO A 217 1.81 17.76 -2.30
C PRO A 217 2.95 17.17 -3.13
N ASN A 218 3.93 17.98 -3.57
CA ASN A 218 5.12 17.50 -4.28
C ASN A 218 6.10 16.73 -3.37
N GLN A 219 6.00 16.91 -2.04
CA GLN A 219 6.87 16.30 -1.02
C GLN A 219 6.12 15.27 -0.16
N ALA A 220 4.81 15.13 -0.34
CA ALA A 220 3.96 14.26 0.47
C ALA A 220 4.41 12.79 0.45
N GLU A 221 4.49 12.16 1.62
CA GLU A 221 4.81 10.73 1.76
C GLU A 221 3.97 10.11 2.86
N PHE A 222 3.44 8.91 2.60
CA PHE A 222 2.77 8.16 3.64
C PHE A 222 3.76 7.88 4.80
N PRO A 223 3.42 8.25 6.05
CA PRO A 223 4.36 8.15 7.16
C PRO A 223 4.95 6.75 7.33
N LEU A 224 6.28 6.67 7.33
CA LEU A 224 7.05 5.42 7.51
C LEU A 224 6.90 4.39 6.38
N PHE A 225 6.34 4.77 5.23
CA PHE A 225 6.10 3.86 4.10
C PHE A 225 6.40 4.53 2.75
N SER A 226 7.66 4.95 2.57
CA SER A 226 8.09 5.72 1.41
C SER A 226 8.17 4.89 0.12
N VAL A 227 7.91 5.57 -1.00
CA VAL A 227 7.94 5.05 -2.39
C VAL A 227 9.02 5.74 -3.23
N PHE A 228 9.39 6.98 -2.91
CA PHE A 228 10.23 7.82 -3.77
C PHE A 228 11.70 7.86 -3.35
N VAL A 229 12.05 7.21 -2.23
CA VAL A 229 13.44 7.00 -1.77
C VAL A 229 14.11 5.81 -2.44
#